data_AF-A0A7W7SYR7-F1
#
_entry.id   AF-A0A7W7SYR7-F1
#
_cell.length_a   1.000
_cell.length_b   1.000
_cell.length_c   1.000
_cell.angle_alpha   90.00
_cell.angle_beta   90.00
_cell.angle_gamma   90.00
#
_symmetry.space_group_name_H-M   'P 1'
#
loop_
_entity.id
_entity.type
_entity.pdbx_description
1 polymer ?
#
loop_
_entity_poly.entity_id
_entity_poly.type
_entity_poly.pdbx_seq_one_letter_code
_entity_poly.pdbx_strand_id
1 'polypeptide(L)' 'MAFEQREWLLRCTDKDESLATCSIEVSAGRVEVWAQDRAMIGLSGTEIVHFRTALDDAIARAGRDRAEVAQG' A
#
# COMPACT_ATOMS: atom_id res chain seq x y z
N MET A 1 -1.81 -29.27 -1.62
CA MET A 1 -2.18 -28.13 -2.48
C MET A 1 -1.10 -27.07 -2.29
N ALA A 2 -0.39 -26.68 -3.34
CA ALA A 2 0.58 -25.59 -3.27
C ALA A 2 -0.17 -24.26 -3.45
N PHE A 3 0.04 -23.30 -2.56
CA PHE A 3 -0.45 -21.94 -2.73
C PHE A 3 0.56 -21.18 -3.59
N GLU A 4 0.15 -20.60 -4.71
CA GLU A 4 1.03 -19.72 -5.48
C GLU A 4 1.17 -18.39 -4.73
N GLN A 5 2.37 -18.14 -4.20
CA GLN A 5 2.74 -16.84 -3.64
C GLN A 5 3.03 -15.87 -4.78
N ARG A 6 2.52 -14.64 -4.66
CA ARG A 6 2.78 -13.56 -5.62
C ARG A 6 3.27 -12.33 -4.88
N GLU A 7 4.31 -11.70 -5.40
CA GLU A 7 4.94 -10.50 -4.84
C GLU A 7 5.04 -9.40 -5.90
N TRP A 8 4.81 -8.15 -5.49
CA TRP A 8 4.99 -6.95 -6.30
C TRP A 8 5.84 -5.94 -5.55
N LEU A 9 6.96 -5.50 -6.14
CA LEU A 9 7.85 -4.50 -5.58
C LEU A 9 7.42 -3.07 -5.98
N LEU A 10 7.43 -2.16 -5.01
CA LEU A 10 7.07 -0.75 -5.17
C LEU A 10 8.17 0.14 -4.61
N ARG A 11 8.53 1.20 -5.34
CA ARG A 11 9.39 2.26 -4.79
C ARG A 11 8.54 3.17 -3.91
N CYS A 12 8.93 3.30 -2.65
CA CYS A 12 8.25 4.09 -1.64
C CYS A 12 9.28 4.97 -0.92
N THR A 13 8.82 5.84 -0.03
CA THR A 13 9.67 6.52 0.95
C THR A 13 9.39 5.95 2.33
N ASP A 14 10.44 5.73 3.13
CA ASP A 14 10.27 5.32 4.52
C ASP A 14 9.85 6.50 5.42
N LYS A 15 9.77 6.25 6.73
CA LYS A 15 9.40 7.25 7.73
C LYS A 15 10.34 8.46 7.79
N ASP A 16 11.57 8.31 7.29
CA ASP A 16 12.60 9.33 7.27
C ASP A 16 12.71 9.98 5.87
N GLU A 17 11.67 9.79 5.04
CA GLU A 17 11.56 10.25 3.65
C GLU A 17 12.67 9.73 2.72
N SER A 18 13.39 8.69 3.15
CA SER A 18 14.44 8.07 2.36
C SER A 18 13.85 7.07 1.37
N LEU A 19 14.47 6.95 0.20
CA LEU A 19 14.03 6.01 -0.82
C LEU A 19 14.11 4.57 -0.28
N ALA A 20 12.97 3.87 -0.30
CA ALA A 20 12.83 2.50 0.15
C ALA A 20 12.15 1.62 -0.91
N THR A 21 12.29 0.31 -0.75
CA THR A 21 11.52 -0.69 -1.49
C THR A 21 10.50 -1.29 -0.54
N CYS A 22 9.23 -1.15 -0.88
CA CYS A 22 8.11 -1.81 -0.24
C CYS A 22 7.68 -2.99 -1.12
N SER A 23 7.11 -4.05 -0.54
CA SER A 23 6.50 -5.13 -1.32
C SER A 23 5.03 -5.32 -0.93
N ILE A 24 4.24 -5.75 -1.90
CA ILE A 24 2.90 -6.29 -1.67
C ILE A 24 2.98 -7.78 -1.95
N GLU A 25 2.52 -8.58 -1.01
CA GLU A 25 2.49 -10.03 -1.11
C GLU A 25 1.07 -10.57 -1.00
N VAL A 26 0.82 -11.70 -1.67
CA VAL A 26 -0.40 -12.49 -1.49
C VAL A 26 -0.03 -13.88 -1.02
N SER A 27 -0.47 -14.22 0.19
CA SER A 27 -0.23 -15.51 0.83
C SER A 27 -1.51 -15.97 1.54
N ALA A 28 -1.90 -17.24 1.37
CA ALA A 28 -3.07 -17.83 2.04
C ALA A 28 -4.38 -16.99 2.01
N GLY A 29 -4.63 -16.27 0.91
CA GLY A 29 -5.81 -15.40 0.76
C GLY A 29 -5.74 -14.06 1.50
N ARG A 30 -4.56 -13.70 2.03
CA ARG A 30 -4.27 -12.42 2.65
C ARG A 30 -3.44 -11.56 1.69
N VAL A 31 -3.68 -10.26 1.71
CA VAL A 31 -2.82 -9.26 1.08
C VAL A 31 -1.97 -8.63 2.17
N GLU A 32 -0.66 -8.63 2.01
CA GLU A 32 0.29 -8.11 3.00
C GLU A 32 1.13 -7.01 2.37
N VAL A 33 1.28 -5.90 3.07
CA VAL A 33 2.17 -4.79 2.68
C VAL A 33 3.37 -4.83 3.60
N TRP A 34 4.56 -4.98 3.01
CA TRP A 34 5.82 -5.07 3.70
C TRP A 34 6.67 -3.83 3.41
N ALA A 35 7.39 -3.39 4.44
CA ALA A 35 8.48 -2.43 4.31
C ALA A 35 9.71 -3.06 4.95
N GLN A 36 10.76 -3.25 4.15
CA GLN A 36 11.94 -4.03 4.57
C GLN A 36 11.50 -5.43 5.05
N ASP A 37 11.93 -5.86 6.24
CA ASP A 37 11.67 -7.20 6.76
C ASP A 37 10.42 -7.29 7.67
N ARG A 38 9.55 -6.26 7.64
CA ARG A 38 8.37 -6.20 8.51
C ARG A 38 7.08 -6.01 7.72
N ALA A 39 6.11 -6.91 7.98
CA ALA A 39 4.72 -6.73 7.58
C ALA A 39 4.14 -5.52 8.33
N MET A 40 3.75 -4.51 7.57
CA MET A 40 3.16 -3.28 8.09
C MET A 40 1.65 -3.41 8.20
N ILE A 41 1.03 -4.06 7.21
CA ILE A 41 -0.42 -4.22 7.11
C ILE A 41 -0.70 -5.62 6.55
N GLY A 42 -1.68 -6.33 7.11
CA GLY A 42 -2.22 -7.57 6.56
C GLY A 42 -3.74 -7.47 6.46
N LEU A 43 -4.29 -7.76 5.29
CA LEU A 43 -5.71 -7.59 4.95
C LEU A 43 -6.30 -8.91 4.46
N SER A 44 -7.54 -9.18 4.85
CA SER A 44 -8.26 -10.38 4.44
C SER A 44 -9.75 -10.10 4.26
N GLY A 45 -10.41 -10.90 3.41
CA GLY A 45 -11.87 -10.82 3.22
C GLY A 45 -12.36 -9.41 2.91
N THR A 46 -13.27 -8.90 3.74
CA THR A 46 -13.88 -7.56 3.59
C THR A 46 -12.91 -6.40 3.87
N GLU A 47 -11.84 -6.64 4.62
CA GLU A 47 -10.81 -5.62 4.91
C GLU A 47 -10.14 -5.13 3.62
N ILE A 48 -9.99 -6.02 2.63
CA ILE A 48 -9.44 -5.67 1.31
C ILE A 48 -10.34 -4.66 0.59
N VAL A 49 -11.66 -4.85 0.65
CA VAL A 49 -12.62 -3.96 -0.02
C VAL A 49 -12.62 -2.60 0.66
N HIS A 50 -12.69 -2.56 1.99
CA HIS A 50 -12.66 -1.31 2.75
C HIS A 50 -11.34 -0.55 2.54
N PHE A 51 -10.21 -1.26 2.53
CA PHE A 51 -8.91 -0.64 2.28
C PHE A 51 -8.83 -0.02 0.89
N ARG A 52 -9.34 -0.69 -0.15
CA ARG A 52 -9.35 -0.14 -1.52
C ARG A 52 -10.16 1.14 -1.59
N THR A 53 -11.38 1.15 -1.07
CA THR A 53 -12.23 2.35 -1.06
C THR A 53 -11.56 3.50 -0.32
N ALA A 54 -11.04 3.25 0.89
CA ALA A 54 -10.38 4.29 1.67
C ALA A 54 -9.10 4.81 1.00
N LEU A 55 -8.32 3.93 0.34
CA LEU A 55 -7.12 4.32 -0.40
C LEU A 55 -7.46 5.19 -1.61
N ASP A 56 -8.50 4.85 -2.37
CA ASP A 56 -8.95 5.64 -3.53
C ASP A 56 -9.37 7.05 -3.09
N ASP A 57 -10.13 7.16 -2.00
CA ASP A 57 -10.53 8.46 -1.41
C ASP A 57 -9.32 9.29 -0.96
N ALA A 58 -8.34 8.65 -0.31
CA ALA A 58 -7.11 9.29 0.13
C ALA A 58 -6.25 9.78 -1.05
N ILE A 59 -6.13 8.99 -2.11
CA ILE A 59 -5.42 9.40 -3.34
C ILE A 59 -6.10 10.62 -3.96
N ALA A 60 -7.44 10.59 -4.07
CA ALA A 60 -8.20 11.71 -4.61
C ALA A 60 -8.00 12.99 -3.77
N ARG A 61 -7.93 12.86 -2.44
CA ARG A 61 -7.64 13.98 -1.54
C ARG A 61 -6.23 14.52 -1.73
N ALA A 62 -5.21 13.68 -1.74
CA ALA A 62 -3.82 14.09 -1.93
C ALA A 62 -3.61 14.85 -3.25
N GLY A 63 -4.31 14.42 -4.33
CA GLY A 63 -4.31 15.14 -5.60
C GLY A 63 -4.86 16.57 -5.49
N ARG A 64 -5.92 16.78 -4.70
CA ARG A 64 -6.47 18.12 -4.44
C ARG A 64 -5.51 18.98 -3.64
N ASP A 65 -4.96 18.45 -2.54
CA ASP A 65 -4.03 19.19 -1.68
C ASP A 65 -2.80 19.68 -2.47
N ARG A 66 -2.25 18.83 -3.38
CA ARG A 66 -1.13 19.22 -4.25
C ARG A 66 -1.52 20.33 -5.24
N ALA A 67 -2.74 20.30 -5.77
CA ALA A 67 -3.21 21.32 -6.70
C ALA A 67 -3.42 22.67 -6.01
N GLU A 68 -3.84 22.68 -4.74
CA GLU A 68 -4.00 23.90 -3.93
C GLU A 68 -2.65 24.55 -3.63
N VAL A 69 -1.63 23.77 -3.25
CA VAL A 69 -0.26 24.27 -3.03
C VAL A 69 0.35 24.88 -4.31
N ALA A 70 0.04 24.34 -5.49
CA ALA A 70 0.54 24.88 -6.75
C ALA A 70 -0.12 26.19 -7.20
N GLN A 71 -1.26 26.57 -6.58
CA GLN A 71 -2.04 27.76 -6.92
C GLN A 71 -1.87 28.93 -5.95
N GLY A 72 -1.19 28.71 -4.81
CA GLY A 72 -0.89 29.73 -3.80
C GLY A 72 0.58 30.13 -3.80
#